data_AF-A0A0B6Y1F7-F1
#
_entry.id   AF-A0A0B6Y1F7-F1
#
_cell.length_a   1.000
_cell.length_b   1.000
_cell.length_c   1.000
_cell.angle_alpha   90.00
_cell.angle_beta   90.00
_cell.angle_gamma   90.00
#
_symmetry.space_group_name_H-M   'P 1'
#
loop_
_entity.id
_entity.type
_entity.pdbx_description
1 polymer ?
#
loop_
_entity_poly.entity_id
_entity_poly.type
_entity_poly.pdbx_seq_one_letter_code
_entity_poly.pdbx_strand_id
1 'polypeptide(L)' 'DVDVAILMKELDRNGNGKIEYREFKSFIQEEMRRSEESPQEQGKGLCLAFRVFDCNEDGAIDTNDLKSAMKNL' A
#
# COMPACT_ATOMS: atom_id res chain seq x y z
N ASP A 1 8.79 -5.50 -16.02
CA ASP A 1 9.01 -4.71 -14.80
C ASP A 1 7.93 -3.70 -14.61
N VAL A 2 7.08 -3.91 -13.62
CA VAL A 2 6.44 -2.77 -12.95
C VAL A 2 7.49 -2.26 -11.98
N ASP A 3 8.07 -1.10 -12.27
CA ASP A 3 9.07 -0.51 -11.38
C ASP A 3 8.41 -0.20 -10.03
N VAL A 4 8.88 -0.86 -8.97
CA VAL A 4 8.49 -0.56 -7.58
C VAL A 4 8.59 0.94 -7.31
N ALA A 5 9.57 1.62 -7.93
CA ALA A 5 9.75 3.06 -7.82
C ALA A 5 8.56 3.88 -8.36
N ILE A 6 7.86 3.41 -9.40
CA ILE A 6 6.65 4.07 -9.92
C ILE A 6 5.52 3.93 -8.91
N LEU A 7 5.27 2.71 -8.42
CA LEU A 7 4.24 2.43 -7.43
C LEU A 7 4.48 3.20 -6.13
N MET A 8 5.74 3.21 -5.70
CA MET A 8 6.18 3.96 -4.53
C MET A 8 5.87 5.44 -4.70
N LYS A 9 6.21 6.02 -5.85
CA LYS A 9 6.01 7.45 -6.11
C LYS A 9 4.54 7.86 -6.22
N GLU A 10 3.65 6.93 -6.59
CA GLU A 10 2.20 7.19 -6.59
C GLU A 10 1.58 7.12 -5.20
N LEU A 11 2.13 6.27 -4.31
CA LEU A 11 1.60 6.01 -2.97
C LEU A 11 2.23 6.88 -1.88
N ASP A 12 3.53 7.17 -2.00
CA ASP A 12 4.33 8.03 -1.12
C ASP A 12 4.04 9.51 -1.45
N ARG A 13 3.04 10.09 -0.78
CA ARG A 13 2.61 11.47 -1.00
C ARG A 13 3.53 12.47 -0.33
N ASN A 14 4.15 12.10 0.77
CA ASN A 14 5.07 12.98 1.49
C ASN A 14 6.52 12.91 0.95
N GLY A 15 6.84 11.91 0.13
CA GLY A 15 8.15 11.72 -0.49
C GLY A 15 9.22 11.25 0.49
N ASN A 16 8.84 10.63 1.61
CA ASN A 16 9.78 10.19 2.64
C ASN A 16 10.43 8.83 2.30
N GLY A 17 10.04 8.19 1.20
CA GLY A 17 10.54 6.88 0.78
C GLY A 17 9.91 5.72 1.53
N LYS A 18 8.76 5.93 2.20
CA LYS A 18 7.96 4.93 2.92
C LYS A 18 6.47 5.23 2.71
N ILE A 19 5.65 4.20 2.52
CA ILE A 19 4.20 4.36 2.47
C ILE A 19 3.66 4.12 3.86
N GLU A 20 3.22 5.20 4.50
CA GLU A 20 2.63 5.12 5.83
C GLU A 20 1.20 4.58 5.74
N TYR A 21 0.72 3.96 6.82
CA TYR A 21 -0.67 3.48 6.91
C TYR A 21 -1.71 4.55 6.51
N ARG A 22 -1.44 5.83 6.83
CA ARG A 22 -2.30 6.95 6.45
C ARG A 22 -2.34 7.19 4.94
N GLU A 23 -1.21 7.09 4.28
CA GLU A 23 -1.10 7.30 2.83
C GLU A 23 -1.75 6.14 2.07
N PHE A 24 -1.46 4.90 2.50
CA PHE A 24 -2.07 3.69 1.93
C PHE A 24 -3.60 3.70 2.10
N LYS A 25 -4.08 4.06 3.30
CA LYS A 25 -5.51 4.21 3.57
C LYS A 25 -6.14 5.28 2.67
N SER A 26 -5.49 6.43 2.51
CA SER A 26 -6.02 7.50 1.66
C SER A 26 -6.09 7.08 0.20
N PHE A 27 -5.10 6.34 -0.30
CA PHE A 27 -5.08 5.82 -1.67
C PHE A 27 -6.22 4.82 -1.92
N ILE A 28 -6.36 3.82 -1.05
CA ILE A 28 -7.44 2.82 -1.19
C ILE A 28 -8.81 3.47 -1.00
N GLN A 29 -8.95 4.44 -0.10
CA GLN A 29 -10.20 5.20 0.03
C GLN A 29 -10.52 6.01 -1.23
N GLU A 30 -9.51 6.51 -1.95
CA GLU A 30 -9.69 7.28 -3.18
C GLU A 30 -10.01 6.36 -4.37
N GLU A 31 -9.30 5.24 -4.53
CA GLU A 31 -9.60 4.23 -5.55
C GLU A 31 -10.93 3.51 -5.28
N MET A 32 -11.22 3.14 -4.04
CA MET A 32 -12.52 2.55 -3.69
C MET A 32 -13.65 3.56 -3.57
N ARG A 33 -13.43 4.88 -3.63
CA ARG A 33 -14.53 5.81 -3.92
C ARG A 33 -15.02 5.68 -5.37
N ARG A 34 -14.21 5.04 -6.21
CA ARG A 34 -14.50 4.67 -7.60
C ARG A 34 -15.19 3.30 -7.69
N SER A 35 -15.07 2.45 -6.66
CA SER A 35 -15.76 1.16 -6.52
C SER A 35 -16.94 1.26 -5.54
N GLU A 36 -18.04 0.54 -5.75
CA GLU A 36 -19.19 0.55 -4.83
C GLU A 36 -19.00 -0.37 -3.59
N GLU A 37 -17.77 -0.54 -3.10
CA GLU A 37 -17.46 -1.47 -2.01
C GLU A 37 -17.80 -0.92 -0.61
N SER A 38 -18.36 -1.77 0.25
CA SER A 38 -18.78 -1.39 1.60
C SER A 38 -17.58 -1.10 2.51
N PRO A 39 -17.66 -0.11 3.43
CA PRO A 39 -16.55 0.29 4.30
C PRO A 39 -15.97 -0.82 5.19
N GLN A 40 -16.74 -1.87 5.45
CA GLN A 40 -16.27 -3.06 6.19
C GLN A 40 -15.38 -3.97 5.35
N GLU A 41 -15.63 -4.07 4.04
CA GLU A 41 -14.78 -4.81 3.10
C GLU A 41 -13.51 -4.02 2.78
N GLN A 42 -13.63 -2.69 2.68
CA GLN A 42 -12.49 -1.76 2.54
C GLN A 42 -11.46 -1.97 3.66
N GLY A 43 -11.90 -2.03 4.92
CA GLY A 43 -10.99 -2.20 6.06
C GLY A 43 -10.26 -3.54 6.07
N LYS A 44 -10.91 -4.61 5.59
CA LYS A 44 -10.31 -5.96 5.52
C LYS A 44 -9.28 -6.06 4.39
N GLY A 45 -9.64 -5.59 3.19
CA GLY A 45 -8.73 -5.57 2.04
C GLY A 45 -7.49 -4.71 2.31
N LEU A 46 -7.69 -3.54 2.93
CA LEU A 46 -6.61 -2.65 3.34
C LEU A 46 -5.63 -3.32 4.31
N CYS A 47 -6.15 -3.93 5.38
CA CYS A 47 -5.31 -4.55 6.41
C CYS A 47 -4.54 -5.76 5.86
N LEU A 48 -5.19 -6.57 5.00
CA LEU A 48 -4.55 -7.71 4.35
C LEU A 48 -3.48 -7.25 3.34
N ALA A 49 -3.81 -6.30 2.47
CA ALA A 49 -2.85 -5.78 1.50
C ALA A 49 -1.66 -5.14 2.21
N PHE A 50 -1.92 -4.28 3.20
CA PHE A 50 -0.86 -3.64 3.97
C PHE A 50 0.07 -4.67 4.61
N ARG A 51 -0.48 -5.72 5.21
CA ARG A 51 0.30 -6.79 5.83
C ARG A 51 1.06 -7.68 4.84
N VAL A 52 0.55 -7.86 3.63
CA VAL A 52 1.24 -8.63 2.58
C VAL A 52 2.45 -7.84 2.05
N PHE A 53 2.33 -6.51 1.99
CA PHE A 53 3.42 -5.66 1.54
C PHE A 53 4.42 -5.36 2.66
N ASP A 54 3.97 -5.10 3.90
CA ASP A 54 4.77 -4.82 5.10
C ASP A 54 5.41 -6.11 5.63
N CYS A 55 6.56 -6.50 5.06
CA CYS A 55 7.26 -7.75 5.41
C CYS A 55 7.95 -7.69 6.77
N ASN A 56 8.32 -6.50 7.22
CA ASN A 56 9.03 -6.27 8.47
C ASN A 56 8.08 -5.95 9.65
N GLU A 57 6.78 -5.79 9.38
CA GLU A 57 5.71 -5.43 10.32
C GLU A 57 6.04 -4.13 11.11
N ASP A 58 6.74 -3.17 10.48
CA ASP A 58 7.10 -1.88 11.09
C ASP A 58 5.96 -0.85 11.03
N GLY A 59 4.88 -1.16 10.29
CA GLY A 59 3.72 -0.29 10.15
C GLY A 59 3.87 0.74 9.03
N ALA A 60 4.91 0.60 8.20
CA ALA A 60 5.13 1.35 6.97
C ALA A 60 5.71 0.41 5.91
N ILE A 61 5.32 0.61 4.65
CA ILE A 61 5.83 -0.19 3.53
C ILE A 61 6.92 0.62 2.85
N ASP A 62 8.17 0.19 2.95
CA ASP A 62 9.25 0.85 2.22
C ASP A 62 9.62 0.13 0.92
N THR A 63 10.54 0.74 0.17
CA THR A 63 10.91 0.25 -1.16
C THR A 63 11.46 -1.17 -1.10
N ASN A 64 12.07 -1.59 0.01
CA ASN A 64 12.55 -2.97 0.18
C ASN A 64 11.40 -3.94 0.44
N ASP A 65 10.41 -3.54 1.23
CA ASP A 65 9.21 -4.31 1.50
C ASP A 65 8.41 -4.55 0.22
N LEU A 66 8.13 -3.50 -0.57
CA LEU A 66 7.47 -3.63 -1.88
C LEU A 66 8.25 -4.56 -2.83
N LYS A 67 9.58 -4.41 -2.90
CA LYS A 67 10.43 -5.23 -3.76
C LYS A 67 10.46 -6.69 -3.30
N SER A 68 10.36 -6.94 -2.00
CA SER A 68 10.32 -8.29 -1.42
C SER A 68 8.95 -8.94 -1.63
N ALA A 69 7.87 -8.18 -1.45
CA ALA A 69 6.50 -8.62 -1.72
C ALA A 69 6.30 -8.95 -3.21
N MET A 70 6.76 -8.08 -4.12
CA MET A 70 6.71 -8.34 -5.57
C MET A 70 7.60 -9.51 -6.03
N LYS A 71 8.62 -9.89 -5.24
CA LYS A 71 9.44 -11.08 -5.51
C LYS A 71 8.83 -12.38 -4.97
N ASN A 72 7.91 -12.29 -4.02
CA ASN A 72 7.21 -13.43 -3.43
C ASN A 72 5.86 -13.72 -4.10
N LEU A 73 5.47 -12.94 -5.10
CA LEU A 73 4.33 -13.13 -6.00
C LEU A 73 4.79 -13.71 -7.34
#